data_AF-A0A3B9D4W1-F1
#
_entry.id   AF-A0A3B9D4W1-F1
#
_cell.length_a   1.000
_cell.length_b   1.000
_cell.length_c   1.000
_cell.angle_alpha   90.00
_cell.angle_beta   90.00
_cell.angle_gamma   90.00
#
_symmetry.space_group_name_H-M   'P 1'
#
loop_
_entity.id
_entity.type
_entity.pdbx_description
1 polymer ?
#
loop_
_entity_poly.entity_id
_entity_poly.type
_entity_poly.pdbx_seq_one_letter_code
_entity_poly.pdbx_strand_id
1 'polypeptide(L)'
;MDGVLSQEEINALLNEPGAEASDSAENELSDAQKDAIGEIANISMGTAATTLFSLVNHKVEISTPVVSYGTWDDIVQEYEKPCVFIRIAYTVGLDGSNILVLREHDVKVITDLMMGGDGTNTDGELGELHLSAISEAMNQMMGSAATSLSSMLNRKIDISPPNATVINLQEDIDEAEIDSFLTGKFVKISFHMEIGDLVDSTIMQLYPISFAKDMCDGVAKTMEMDSQSVTADSSAANSGNPAGAQPAAASAAAQQSQQMASQNTAQMGQPMG
;
A
#
# COMPACT_ATOMS: atom_id res chain seq x y z
N MET A 1 34.87 -45.81 36.43
CA MET A 1 35.51 -44.49 36.38
C MET A 1 34.61 -43.70 35.45
N ASP A 2 33.56 -43.14 36.05
CA ASP A 2 32.37 -42.65 35.36
C ASP A 2 32.50 -41.13 35.24
N GLY A 3 32.75 -40.67 34.02
CA GLY A 3 33.08 -39.28 33.71
C GLY A 3 31.81 -38.44 33.66
N VAL A 4 31.36 -37.99 34.83
CA VAL A 4 30.40 -36.88 34.90
C VAL A 4 31.13 -35.62 34.45
N LEU A 5 30.77 -35.12 33.27
CA LEU A 5 31.28 -33.84 32.78
C LEU A 5 30.86 -32.74 33.77
N SER A 6 31.80 -31.89 34.12
CA SER A 6 31.54 -30.77 35.02
C SER A 6 30.63 -29.74 34.35
N GLN A 7 29.85 -28.99 35.13
CA GLN A 7 28.93 -27.96 34.63
C GLN A 7 29.65 -26.88 33.79
N GLU A 8 30.95 -26.69 34.04
CA GLU A 8 31.84 -25.81 33.29
C GLU A 8 32.20 -26.37 31.91
N GLU A 9 32.38 -27.69 31.78
CA GLU A 9 32.58 -28.35 30.48
C GLU A 9 31.28 -28.39 29.65
N ILE A 10 30.12 -28.50 30.32
CA ILE A 10 28.81 -28.38 29.66
C ILE A 10 28.60 -26.97 29.10
N ASN A 11 28.95 -25.93 29.87
CA ASN A 11 28.90 -24.55 29.40
C ASN A 11 29.90 -24.25 28.28
N ALA A 12 31.07 -24.89 28.28
CA ALA A 12 32.05 -24.76 27.21
C ALA A 12 31.60 -25.45 25.90
N LEU A 13 30.88 -26.57 26.00
CA LEU A 13 30.25 -27.24 24.85
C LEU A 13 29.02 -26.51 24.33
N LEU A 14 28.31 -25.75 25.17
CA LEU A 14 27.19 -24.89 24.76
C LEU A 14 27.63 -23.53 24.19
N ASN A 15 28.89 -23.13 24.41
CA ASN A 15 29.49 -21.90 23.89
C ASN A 15 30.61 -22.18 22.86
N GLU A 16 30.35 -23.08 21.90
CA GLU A 16 31.13 -23.05 20.65
C GLU A 16 30.83 -21.72 19.92
N PRO A 17 31.85 -20.92 19.56
CA PRO A 17 31.68 -19.77 18.69
C PRO A 17 31.56 -20.26 17.25
N GLY A 18 30.41 -20.86 16.94
CA GLY A 18 29.97 -21.24 15.61
C GLY A 18 28.62 -20.62 15.23
N ALA A 19 28.16 -19.64 16.02
CA ALA A 19 26.90 -18.94 15.81
C ALA A 19 27.15 -17.49 15.37
N GLU A 20 27.56 -17.30 14.12
CA GLU A 20 27.23 -16.06 13.38
C GLU A 20 25.75 -16.10 12.93
N ALA A 21 24.85 -16.43 13.86
CA ALA A 21 23.42 -16.60 13.58
C ALA A 21 22.55 -16.08 14.73
N SER A 22 22.98 -15.00 15.39
CA SER A 22 22.20 -14.42 16.50
C SER A 22 22.01 -12.90 16.44
N ASP A 23 22.24 -12.28 15.28
CA ASP A 23 21.87 -10.87 15.03
C ASP A 23 20.84 -10.72 13.88
N SER A 24 20.53 -11.82 13.17
CA SER A 24 19.62 -11.81 12.02
C SER A 24 18.15 -12.04 12.39
N ALA A 25 17.86 -12.75 13.48
CA ALA A 25 16.49 -13.13 13.84
C ALA A 25 15.65 -11.97 14.42
N GLU A 26 16.28 -11.01 15.11
CA GLU A 26 15.55 -9.87 15.70
C GLU A 26 15.19 -8.79 14.66
N ASN A 27 15.83 -8.82 13.49
CA ASN A 27 15.58 -7.88 12.41
C ASN A 27 14.64 -8.39 11.32
N GLU A 28 14.15 -9.63 11.37
CA GLU A 28 13.20 -10.12 10.36
C GLU A 28 11.73 -9.88 10.77
N LEU A 29 10.86 -9.65 9.77
CA LEU A 29 9.41 -9.77 9.87
C LEU A 29 9.00 -11.24 10.09
N SER A 30 8.11 -11.43 11.06
CA SER A 30 7.32 -12.65 11.23
C SER A 30 6.36 -12.88 10.06
N ASP A 31 5.86 -14.11 9.90
CA ASP A 31 4.90 -14.41 8.82
C ASP A 31 3.60 -13.61 8.98
N ALA A 32 3.13 -13.40 10.21
CA ALA A 32 1.99 -12.52 10.47
C ALA A 32 2.25 -11.06 10.05
N GLN A 33 3.49 -10.57 10.19
CA GLN A 33 3.88 -9.23 9.72
C GLN A 33 3.96 -9.19 8.19
N LYS A 34 4.47 -10.25 7.53
CA LYS A 34 4.47 -10.33 6.06
C LYS A 34 3.05 -10.33 5.51
N ASP A 35 2.14 -11.09 6.12
CA ASP A 35 0.73 -11.12 5.75
C ASP A 35 0.08 -9.74 5.93
N ALA A 36 0.33 -9.08 7.07
CA ALA A 36 -0.16 -7.73 7.32
C ALA A 36 0.36 -6.73 6.29
N ILE A 37 1.65 -6.77 5.94
CA ILE A 37 2.22 -5.93 4.89
C ILE A 37 1.58 -6.24 3.54
N GLY A 38 1.37 -7.51 3.21
CA GLY A 38 0.70 -7.93 1.97
C GLY A 38 -0.71 -7.34 1.86
N GLU A 39 -1.49 -7.39 2.93
CA GLU A 39 -2.84 -6.81 3.00
C GLU A 39 -2.82 -5.27 2.87
N ILE A 40 -1.94 -4.60 3.62
CA ILE A 40 -1.78 -3.14 3.54
C ILE A 40 -1.39 -2.72 2.11
N ALA A 41 -0.42 -3.42 1.53
CA ALA A 41 0.08 -3.15 0.19
C ALA A 41 -1.00 -3.45 -0.86
N ASN A 42 -1.76 -4.53 -0.73
CA ASN A 42 -2.87 -4.88 -1.62
C ASN A 42 -3.97 -3.81 -1.63
N ILE A 43 -4.41 -3.32 -0.47
CA ILE A 43 -5.48 -2.32 -0.42
C ILE A 43 -4.99 -0.95 -0.89
N SER A 44 -3.78 -0.55 -0.48
CA SER A 44 -3.19 0.73 -0.92
C SER A 44 -2.93 0.74 -2.43
N MET A 45 -2.37 -0.35 -2.99
CA MET A 45 -2.18 -0.47 -4.45
C MET A 45 -3.47 -0.65 -5.23
N GLY A 46 -4.50 -1.30 -4.69
CA GLY A 46 -5.82 -1.35 -5.34
C GLY A 46 -6.46 0.04 -5.50
N THR A 47 -6.26 0.91 -4.51
CA THR A 47 -6.69 2.33 -4.59
C THR A 47 -5.89 3.07 -5.68
N ALA A 48 -4.58 2.85 -5.70
CA ALA A 48 -3.66 3.40 -6.68
C ALA A 48 -4.01 2.96 -8.13
N ALA A 49 -4.36 1.69 -8.34
CA ALA A 49 -4.80 1.16 -9.63
C ALA A 49 -5.99 1.93 -10.20
N THR A 50 -6.93 2.34 -9.33
CA THR A 50 -8.10 3.15 -9.73
C THR A 50 -7.69 4.56 -10.19
N THR A 51 -6.68 5.15 -9.53
CA THR A 51 -6.10 6.42 -9.96
C THR A 51 -5.38 6.26 -11.30
N LEU A 52 -4.57 5.21 -11.47
CA LEU A 52 -3.86 4.95 -12.71
C LEU A 52 -4.83 4.71 -13.87
N PHE A 53 -5.90 3.94 -13.65
CA PHE A 53 -7.02 3.78 -14.60
C PHE A 53 -7.55 5.13 -15.11
N SER A 54 -7.73 6.09 -14.20
CA SER A 54 -8.24 7.43 -14.56
C SER A 54 -7.23 8.24 -15.38
N LEU A 55 -5.93 7.98 -15.20
CA LEU A 55 -4.85 8.65 -15.92
C LEU A 55 -4.61 8.08 -17.31
N VAL A 56 -4.61 6.75 -17.44
CA VAL A 56 -4.32 6.07 -18.72
C VAL A 56 -5.58 5.76 -19.53
N ASN A 57 -6.77 5.91 -18.95
CA ASN A 57 -8.06 5.57 -19.55
C ASN A 57 -8.14 4.13 -20.11
N HIS A 58 -7.44 3.21 -19.44
CA HIS A 58 -7.39 1.78 -19.75
C HIS A 58 -7.58 0.99 -18.48
N LYS A 59 -8.20 -0.20 -18.58
CA LYS A 59 -8.38 -1.10 -17.43
C LYS A 59 -7.02 -1.43 -16.83
N VAL A 60 -6.83 -1.10 -15.57
CA VAL A 60 -5.64 -1.44 -14.79
C VAL A 60 -6.04 -2.48 -13.75
N GLU A 61 -5.40 -3.63 -13.76
CA GLU A 61 -5.56 -4.66 -12.74
C GLU A 61 -4.24 -4.89 -12.02
N ILE A 62 -4.26 -4.88 -10.69
CA ILE A 62 -3.11 -5.18 -9.85
C ILE A 62 -3.49 -6.34 -8.95
N SER A 63 -2.71 -7.42 -8.98
CA SER A 63 -2.98 -8.62 -8.19
C SER A 63 -2.63 -8.43 -6.71
N THR A 64 -3.03 -9.40 -5.90
CA THR A 64 -2.46 -9.56 -4.55
C THR A 64 -0.95 -9.75 -4.65
N PRO A 65 -0.16 -9.05 -3.81
CA PRO A 65 1.28 -9.13 -3.90
C PRO A 65 1.86 -10.38 -3.25
N VAL A 66 3.11 -10.68 -3.60
CA VAL A 66 3.97 -11.60 -2.86
C VAL A 66 4.97 -10.80 -2.04
N VAL A 67 4.96 -10.99 -0.72
CA VAL A 67 5.92 -10.34 0.20
C VAL A 67 7.07 -11.31 0.48
N SER A 68 8.28 -10.84 0.21
CA SER A 68 9.51 -11.61 0.40
C SER A 68 10.63 -10.70 0.90
N TYR A 69 11.79 -11.27 1.16
CA TYR A 69 13.01 -10.47 1.29
C TYR A 69 13.75 -10.44 -0.03
N GLY A 70 14.46 -9.34 -0.25
CA GLY A 70 15.39 -9.21 -1.36
C GLY A 70 16.70 -8.57 -0.92
N THR A 71 17.68 -8.70 -1.79
CA THR A 71 18.96 -8.03 -1.79
C THR A 71 19.14 -7.32 -3.13
N TRP A 72 20.13 -6.44 -3.24
CA TRP A 72 20.44 -5.78 -4.49
C TRP A 72 20.69 -6.78 -5.63
N ASP A 73 21.41 -7.87 -5.34
CA ASP A 73 21.68 -8.95 -6.31
C ASP A 73 20.40 -9.58 -6.85
N ASP A 74 19.38 -9.78 -6.02
CA ASP A 74 18.09 -10.32 -6.47
C ASP A 74 17.42 -9.39 -7.49
N ILE A 75 17.52 -8.07 -7.29
CA ILE A 75 16.97 -7.07 -8.22
C ILE A 75 17.73 -7.09 -9.54
N VAL A 76 19.06 -7.18 -9.49
CA VAL A 76 19.93 -7.26 -10.68
C VAL A 76 19.66 -8.51 -11.50
N GLN A 77 19.26 -9.62 -10.86
CA GLN A 77 18.94 -10.90 -11.52
C GLN A 77 17.52 -10.96 -12.09
N GLU A 78 16.53 -10.39 -11.39
CA GLU A 78 15.11 -10.52 -11.77
C GLU A 78 14.64 -9.54 -12.85
N TYR A 79 15.28 -8.37 -12.99
CA TYR A 79 14.83 -7.35 -13.93
C TYR A 79 15.60 -7.30 -15.25
N GLU A 80 14.82 -7.13 -16.33
CA GLU A 80 15.34 -6.76 -17.64
C GLU A 80 15.88 -5.33 -17.62
N LYS A 81 16.96 -5.11 -18.36
CA LYS A 81 17.74 -3.87 -18.35
C LYS A 81 17.43 -3.08 -19.61
N PRO A 82 17.20 -1.75 -19.54
CA PRO A 82 17.15 -0.89 -18.34
C PRO A 82 15.79 -0.93 -17.60
N CYS A 83 15.79 -0.42 -16.36
CA CYS A 83 14.58 -0.26 -15.54
C CYS A 83 14.51 1.13 -14.90
N VAL A 84 13.34 1.50 -14.38
CA VAL A 84 13.10 2.81 -13.75
C VAL A 84 12.84 2.62 -12.26
N PHE A 85 13.60 3.34 -11.45
CA PHE A 85 13.44 3.41 -10.01
C PHE A 85 12.73 4.71 -9.65
N ILE A 86 11.65 4.60 -8.87
CA ILE A 86 10.85 5.74 -8.44
C ILE A 86 10.83 5.78 -6.92
N ARG A 87 11.61 6.70 -6.35
CA ARG A 87 11.76 6.85 -4.90
C ARG A 87 10.76 7.85 -4.35
N ILE A 88 10.05 7.47 -3.29
CA ILE A 88 9.07 8.30 -2.59
C ILE A 88 9.36 8.21 -1.10
N ALA A 89 9.60 9.34 -0.44
CA ALA A 89 9.79 9.38 1.00
C ALA A 89 8.49 9.71 1.72
N TYR A 90 8.24 9.09 2.86
CA TYR A 90 7.20 9.52 3.78
C TYR A 90 7.74 10.68 4.64
N THR A 91 6.99 11.78 4.68
CA THR A 91 7.41 13.03 5.34
C THR A 91 6.64 13.32 6.61
N VAL A 92 5.44 12.75 6.73
CA VAL A 92 4.59 12.79 7.92
C VAL A 92 3.97 11.42 8.10
N GLY A 93 3.85 10.97 9.35
CA GLY A 93 3.05 9.79 9.66
C GLY A 93 3.76 8.45 9.56
N LEU A 94 4.81 8.34 8.78
CA LEU A 94 5.69 7.20 8.71
C LEU A 94 7.11 7.69 8.46
N ASP A 95 8.11 6.90 8.87
CA ASP A 95 9.52 7.21 8.63
C ASP A 95 10.13 6.14 7.72
N GLY A 96 10.57 6.56 6.54
CA GLY A 96 11.15 5.67 5.53
C GLY A 96 10.83 6.09 4.10
N SER A 97 11.32 5.28 3.16
CA SER A 97 11.10 5.43 1.73
C SER A 97 10.49 4.18 1.12
N ASN A 98 9.72 4.40 0.06
CA ASN A 98 9.20 3.39 -0.85
C ASN A 98 9.91 3.58 -2.18
N ILE A 99 10.54 2.52 -2.69
CA ILE A 99 11.11 2.51 -4.03
C ILE A 99 10.25 1.59 -4.90
N LEU A 100 9.64 2.16 -5.94
CA LEU A 100 9.01 1.38 -6.99
C LEU A 100 10.00 1.06 -8.10
N VAL A 101 9.96 -0.17 -8.59
CA VAL A 101 10.76 -0.63 -9.74
C VAL A 101 9.82 -1.00 -10.87
N LEU A 102 10.00 -0.38 -12.04
CA LEU A 102 9.21 -0.62 -13.26
C LEU A 102 10.13 -0.94 -14.43
N ARG A 103 9.65 -1.77 -15.37
CA ARG A 103 10.39 -2.04 -16.61
C ARG A 103 10.32 -0.82 -17.53
N GLU A 104 11.35 -0.63 -18.34
CA GLU A 104 11.36 0.44 -19.34
C GLU A 104 10.12 0.40 -20.24
N HIS A 105 9.76 -0.79 -20.73
CA HIS A 105 8.59 -0.98 -21.60
C HIS A 105 7.32 -0.45 -20.95
N ASP A 106 7.05 -0.83 -19.70
CA ASP A 106 5.84 -0.45 -18.98
C ASP A 106 5.75 1.07 -18.80
N VAL A 107 6.89 1.72 -18.51
CA VAL A 107 6.97 3.18 -18.42
C VAL A 107 6.62 3.84 -19.75
N LYS A 108 7.12 3.32 -20.87
CA LYS A 108 6.79 3.87 -22.20
C LYS A 108 5.32 3.72 -22.54
N VAL A 109 4.73 2.54 -22.27
CA VAL A 109 3.30 2.31 -22.50
C VAL A 109 2.46 3.27 -21.65
N ILE A 110 2.71 3.34 -20.34
CA ILE A 110 1.95 4.21 -19.42
C ILE A 110 2.04 5.67 -19.85
N THR A 111 3.24 6.13 -20.20
CA THR A 111 3.45 7.54 -20.55
C THR A 111 2.83 7.89 -21.90
N ASP A 112 2.87 7.01 -22.90
CA ASP A 112 2.16 7.22 -24.16
C ASP A 112 0.64 7.32 -23.95
N LEU A 113 0.07 6.43 -23.14
CA LEU A 113 -1.35 6.48 -22.78
C LEU A 113 -1.72 7.79 -22.07
N MET A 114 -0.88 8.27 -21.14
CA MET A 114 -1.10 9.56 -20.46
C MET A 114 -1.01 10.76 -21.41
N MET A 115 -0.22 10.66 -22.48
CA MET A 115 -0.11 11.68 -23.52
C MET A 115 -1.23 11.58 -24.58
N GLY A 116 -2.18 10.65 -24.39
CA GLY A 116 -3.33 10.45 -25.28
C GLY A 116 -3.05 9.53 -26.47
N GLY A 117 -1.93 8.80 -26.44
CA GLY A 117 -1.61 7.74 -27.39
C GLY A 117 -2.42 6.46 -27.15
N ASP A 118 -2.07 5.41 -27.89
CA ASP A 118 -2.70 4.08 -27.81
C ASP A 118 -1.84 3.05 -27.05
N GLY A 119 -0.71 3.49 -26.50
CA GLY A 119 0.22 2.66 -25.74
C GLY A 119 1.19 1.86 -26.62
N THR A 120 1.14 2.03 -27.94
CA THR A 120 2.01 1.29 -28.88
C THR A 120 3.29 2.04 -29.26
N ASN A 121 3.36 3.34 -28.97
CA ASN A 121 4.52 4.17 -29.28
C ASN A 121 5.61 4.00 -28.21
N THR A 122 6.29 2.86 -28.24
CA THR A 122 7.33 2.47 -27.27
C THR A 122 8.74 2.46 -27.86
N ASP A 123 8.90 3.01 -29.07
CA ASP A 123 10.19 3.13 -29.76
C ASP A 123 11.09 4.21 -29.14
N GLY A 124 12.41 4.00 -29.21
CA GLY A 124 13.41 4.93 -28.69
C GLY A 124 13.80 4.66 -27.24
N GLU A 125 14.61 5.53 -26.63
CA GLU A 125 15.08 5.42 -25.24
C GLU A 125 14.21 6.26 -24.28
N LEU A 126 14.27 5.96 -22.99
CA LEU A 126 13.64 6.78 -21.95
C LEU A 126 14.26 8.19 -21.87
N GLY A 127 13.59 9.16 -22.47
CA GLY A 127 13.88 10.58 -22.27
C GLY A 127 13.25 11.20 -21.01
N GLU A 128 13.59 12.47 -20.76
CA GLU A 128 13.08 13.27 -19.63
C GLU A 128 11.55 13.40 -19.61
N LEU A 129 10.91 13.41 -20.79
CA LEU A 129 9.45 13.49 -20.90
C LEU A 129 8.79 12.25 -20.29
N HIS A 130 9.32 11.05 -20.59
CA HIS A 130 8.81 9.81 -20.01
C HIS A 130 9.00 9.81 -18.49
N LEU A 131 10.18 10.20 -18.00
CA LEU A 131 10.45 10.27 -16.56
C LEU A 131 9.56 11.27 -15.82
N SER A 132 9.27 12.41 -16.45
CA SER A 132 8.37 13.42 -15.88
C SER A 132 6.93 12.93 -15.85
N ALA A 133 6.45 12.33 -16.95
CA ALA A 133 5.09 11.81 -17.05
C ALA A 133 4.85 10.65 -16.07
N ILE A 134 5.78 9.69 -15.97
CA ILE A 134 5.65 8.60 -15.01
C ILE A 134 5.76 9.10 -13.57
N SER A 135 6.62 10.08 -13.29
CA SER A 135 6.68 10.70 -11.96
C SER A 135 5.36 11.36 -11.59
N GLU A 136 4.70 12.06 -12.52
CA GLU A 136 3.37 12.65 -12.28
C GLU A 136 2.32 11.56 -12.04
N ALA A 137 2.33 10.49 -12.84
CA ALA A 137 1.43 9.36 -12.65
C ALA A 137 1.58 8.75 -11.25
N MET A 138 2.83 8.50 -10.86
CA MET A 138 3.17 7.92 -9.57
C MET A 138 2.88 8.86 -8.42
N ASN A 139 3.05 10.17 -8.60
CA ASN A 139 2.71 11.17 -7.59
C ASN A 139 1.20 11.12 -7.25
N GLN A 140 0.35 11.05 -8.27
CA GLN A 140 -1.10 10.92 -8.06
C GLN A 140 -1.48 9.56 -7.48
N MET A 141 -0.90 8.49 -8.02
CA MET A 141 -1.14 7.12 -7.60
C MET A 141 -0.71 6.88 -6.15
N MET A 142 0.46 7.39 -5.75
CA MET A 142 0.99 7.23 -4.40
C MET A 142 0.36 8.22 -3.42
N GLY A 143 -0.14 9.37 -3.89
CA GLY A 143 -0.97 10.25 -3.07
C GLY A 143 -2.29 9.62 -2.64
N SER A 144 -2.95 8.88 -3.55
CA SER A 144 -4.15 8.11 -3.20
C SER A 144 -3.83 6.91 -2.31
N ALA A 145 -2.72 6.21 -2.57
CA ALA A 145 -2.22 5.14 -1.69
C ALA A 145 -1.92 5.67 -0.28
N ALA A 146 -1.24 6.82 -0.14
CA ALA A 146 -0.95 7.45 1.16
C ALA A 146 -2.23 7.84 1.92
N THR A 147 -3.27 8.30 1.21
CA THR A 147 -4.60 8.57 1.81
C THR A 147 -5.25 7.29 2.33
N SER A 148 -5.14 6.19 1.57
CA SER A 148 -5.63 4.87 1.96
C SER A 148 -4.90 4.35 3.21
N LEU A 149 -3.58 4.45 3.21
CA LEU A 149 -2.73 4.13 4.37
C LEU A 149 -3.08 5.00 5.59
N SER A 150 -3.36 6.29 5.37
CA SER A 150 -3.71 7.21 6.46
C SER A 150 -4.98 6.78 7.19
N SER A 151 -5.94 6.24 6.43
CA SER A 151 -7.20 5.71 6.97
C SER A 151 -6.98 4.38 7.70
N MET A 152 -6.16 3.47 7.16
CA MET A 152 -5.85 2.17 7.80
C MET A 152 -5.07 2.32 9.11
N LEU A 153 -4.11 3.23 9.14
CA LEU A 153 -3.25 3.46 10.31
C LEU A 153 -3.83 4.49 11.28
N ASN A 154 -5.01 5.04 10.98
CA ASN A 154 -5.65 6.13 11.71
C ASN A 154 -4.68 7.27 12.07
N ARG A 155 -3.82 7.63 11.10
CA ARG A 155 -2.72 8.57 11.26
C ARG A 155 -2.58 9.39 9.99
N LYS A 156 -2.31 10.69 10.08
CA LYS A 156 -2.01 11.50 8.89
C LYS A 156 -0.71 11.04 8.24
N ILE A 157 -0.74 10.75 6.94
CA ILE A 157 0.44 10.33 6.17
C ILE A 157 0.62 11.28 4.98
N ASP A 158 1.81 11.88 4.88
CA ASP A 158 2.19 12.74 3.75
C ASP A 158 3.45 12.17 3.06
N ILE A 159 3.56 12.33 1.74
CA ILE A 159 4.69 11.85 0.93
C ILE A 159 5.42 13.01 0.25
N SER A 160 6.70 12.79 -0.08
CA SER A 160 7.46 13.68 -0.94
C SER A 160 7.04 13.51 -2.41
N PRO A 161 7.31 14.50 -3.28
CA PRO A 161 7.29 14.27 -4.72
C PRO A 161 8.20 13.08 -5.08
N PRO A 162 7.79 12.22 -6.04
CA PRO A 162 8.61 11.11 -6.49
C PRO A 162 9.85 11.59 -7.23
N ASN A 163 10.93 10.83 -7.10
CA ASN A 163 12.13 11.00 -7.91
C ASN A 163 12.33 9.74 -8.77
N ALA A 164 12.17 9.89 -10.10
CA ALA A 164 12.36 8.81 -11.05
C ALA A 164 13.76 8.85 -11.68
N THR A 165 14.47 7.73 -11.66
CA THR A 165 15.81 7.58 -12.24
C THR A 165 15.88 6.32 -13.09
N VAL A 166 16.50 6.39 -14.27
CA VAL A 166 16.78 5.22 -15.10
C VAL A 166 18.03 4.52 -14.55
N ILE A 167 17.92 3.23 -14.28
CA ILE A 167 18.97 2.42 -13.71
C ILE A 167 19.41 1.37 -14.72
N ASN A 168 20.66 1.52 -15.19
CA ASN A 168 21.36 0.53 -16.00
C ASN A 168 22.07 -0.47 -15.09
N LEU A 169 21.39 -1.55 -14.70
CA LEU A 169 21.92 -2.60 -13.81
C LEU A 169 23.15 -3.37 -14.37
N GLN A 170 23.79 -2.92 -15.46
CA GLN A 170 25.09 -3.45 -15.95
C GLN A 170 26.26 -2.54 -15.59
N GLU A 171 25.99 -1.30 -15.20
CA GLU A 171 27.01 -0.37 -14.72
C GLU A 171 27.32 -0.69 -13.24
N ASP A 172 28.52 -0.32 -12.79
CA ASP A 172 28.94 -0.41 -11.38
C ASP A 172 28.16 0.67 -10.60
N ILE A 173 26.88 0.40 -10.37
CA ILE A 173 25.98 1.28 -9.64
C ILE A 173 26.18 0.98 -8.16
N ASP A 174 26.59 2.00 -7.43
CA ASP A 174 26.57 1.96 -5.97
C ASP A 174 25.12 2.10 -5.50
N GLU A 175 24.54 1.00 -5.02
CA GLU A 175 23.15 0.97 -4.55
C GLU A 175 22.91 1.93 -3.38
N ALA A 176 23.97 2.33 -2.65
CA ALA A 176 23.88 3.31 -1.59
C ALA A 176 23.59 4.73 -2.12
N GLU A 177 23.89 5.03 -3.39
CA GLU A 177 23.54 6.31 -4.03
C GLU A 177 22.03 6.41 -4.29
N ILE A 178 21.35 5.27 -4.47
CA ILE A 178 19.90 5.22 -4.64
C ILE A 178 19.22 5.35 -3.27
N ASP A 179 19.52 4.43 -2.36
CA ASP A 179 19.14 4.52 -0.95
C ASP A 179 19.98 3.53 -0.12
N SER A 180 20.49 3.99 1.02
CA SER A 180 21.39 3.22 1.89
C SER A 180 20.84 1.85 2.31
N PHE A 181 19.52 1.67 2.41
CA PHE A 181 18.93 0.40 2.81
C PHE A 181 19.12 -0.72 1.76
N LEU A 182 19.38 -0.35 0.49
CA LEU A 182 19.57 -1.31 -0.60
C LEU A 182 20.88 -2.09 -0.49
N THR A 183 21.85 -1.58 0.27
CA THR A 183 23.13 -2.26 0.59
C THR A 183 22.95 -3.51 1.46
N GLY A 184 21.78 -3.64 2.08
CA GLY A 184 21.45 -4.75 2.97
C GLY A 184 20.24 -5.55 2.48
N LYS A 185 19.69 -6.34 3.40
CA LYS A 185 18.44 -7.06 3.18
C LYS A 185 17.26 -6.10 3.37
N PHE A 186 16.30 -6.17 2.46
CA PHE A 186 15.09 -5.35 2.48
C PHE A 186 13.84 -6.19 2.22
N VAL A 187 12.67 -5.60 2.48
CA VAL A 187 11.40 -6.23 2.16
C VAL A 187 11.06 -5.91 0.70
N LYS A 188 10.81 -6.95 -0.08
CA LYS A 188 10.42 -6.89 -1.49
C LYS A 188 8.96 -7.32 -1.63
N ILE A 189 8.14 -6.44 -2.19
CA ILE A 189 6.72 -6.68 -2.43
C ILE A 189 6.50 -6.67 -3.94
N SER A 190 6.15 -7.82 -4.51
CA SER A 190 5.97 -7.99 -5.96
C SER A 190 4.49 -8.07 -6.31
N PHE A 191 4.05 -7.20 -7.22
CA PHE A 191 2.69 -7.16 -7.74
C PHE A 191 2.68 -7.56 -9.20
N HIS A 192 1.71 -8.38 -9.61
CA HIS A 192 1.38 -8.54 -11.01
C HIS A 192 0.48 -7.37 -11.45
N MET A 193 0.82 -6.72 -12.55
CA MET A 193 0.05 -5.61 -13.11
C MET A 193 -0.27 -5.87 -14.58
N GLU A 194 -1.54 -5.68 -14.92
CA GLU A 194 -2.06 -5.71 -16.27
C GLU A 194 -2.67 -4.36 -16.65
N ILE A 195 -2.38 -3.87 -17.86
CA ILE A 195 -3.01 -2.67 -18.44
C ILE A 195 -3.58 -3.03 -19.81
N GLY A 196 -4.89 -3.27 -19.86
CA GLY A 196 -5.55 -3.80 -21.05
C GLY A 196 -4.81 -5.03 -21.59
N ASP A 197 -4.51 -5.03 -22.89
CA ASP A 197 -3.68 -6.06 -23.55
C ASP A 197 -2.24 -5.56 -23.81
N LEU A 198 -1.86 -4.42 -23.23
CA LEU A 198 -0.62 -3.69 -23.55
C LEU A 198 0.52 -3.99 -22.57
N VAL A 199 0.17 -4.16 -21.29
CA VAL A 199 1.13 -4.49 -20.23
C VAL A 199 0.66 -5.73 -19.50
N ASP A 200 1.57 -6.68 -19.37
CA ASP A 200 1.47 -7.84 -18.49
C ASP A 200 2.86 -7.99 -17.84
N SER A 201 3.00 -7.45 -16.63
CA SER A 201 4.30 -7.23 -16.01
C SER A 201 4.26 -7.31 -14.49
N THR A 202 5.43 -7.31 -13.88
CA THR A 202 5.58 -7.21 -12.43
C THR A 202 6.01 -5.79 -12.06
N ILE A 203 5.44 -5.24 -10.99
CA ILE A 203 5.94 -4.03 -10.31
C ILE A 203 6.43 -4.44 -8.92
N MET A 204 7.57 -3.93 -8.51
CA MET A 204 8.10 -4.18 -7.17
C MET A 204 8.09 -2.93 -6.32
N GLN A 205 7.80 -3.09 -5.02
CA GLN A 205 8.06 -2.10 -3.99
C GLN A 205 9.15 -2.62 -3.07
N LEU A 206 10.15 -1.78 -2.80
CA LEU A 206 11.26 -2.09 -1.90
C LEU A 206 11.16 -1.21 -0.66
N TYR A 207 11.08 -1.86 0.51
CA TYR A 207 10.94 -1.21 1.81
C TYR A 207 12.14 -1.51 2.70
N PRO A 208 12.66 -0.51 3.42
CA PRO A 208 13.45 -0.76 4.61
C PRO A 208 12.66 -1.68 5.56
N ILE A 209 13.34 -2.66 6.15
CA ILE A 209 12.71 -3.57 7.12
C ILE A 209 12.07 -2.79 8.29
N SER A 210 12.75 -1.74 8.77
CA SER A 210 12.25 -0.89 9.85
C SER A 210 10.93 -0.21 9.49
N PHE A 211 10.82 0.28 8.25
CA PHE A 211 9.60 0.90 7.73
C PHE A 211 8.44 -0.11 7.68
N ALA A 212 8.69 -1.33 7.19
CA ALA A 212 7.68 -2.39 7.20
C ALA A 212 7.23 -2.74 8.64
N LYS A 213 8.14 -2.79 9.60
CA LYS A 213 7.78 -3.01 11.01
C LYS A 213 6.88 -1.89 11.57
N ASP A 214 7.21 -0.62 11.30
CA ASP A 214 6.39 0.53 11.74
C ASP A 214 4.97 0.47 11.15
N MET A 215 4.82 0.06 9.90
CA MET A 215 3.50 -0.14 9.27
C MET A 215 2.69 -1.23 9.99
N CYS A 216 3.30 -2.37 10.31
CA CYS A 216 2.62 -3.45 11.05
C CYS A 216 2.18 -3.00 12.44
N ASP A 217 3.06 -2.30 13.17
CA ASP A 217 2.77 -1.78 14.50
C ASP A 217 1.64 -0.76 14.48
N GLY A 218 1.56 0.05 13.42
CA GLY A 218 0.47 0.98 13.19
C GLY A 218 -0.89 0.29 13.07
N VAL A 219 -0.99 -0.76 12.24
CA VAL A 219 -2.24 -1.54 12.09
C VAL A 219 -2.63 -2.22 13.41
N ALA A 220 -1.67 -2.86 14.09
CA ALA A 220 -1.95 -3.53 15.36
C ALA A 220 -2.55 -2.57 16.40
N LYS A 221 -1.99 -1.36 16.52
CA LYS A 221 -2.52 -0.30 17.40
C LYS A 221 -3.93 0.14 17.00
N THR A 222 -4.20 0.31 15.71
CA THR A 222 -5.56 0.65 15.25
C THR A 222 -6.57 -0.43 15.65
N MET A 223 -6.22 -1.72 15.48
CA MET A 223 -7.09 -2.84 15.86
C MET A 223 -7.34 -2.91 17.37
N GLU A 224 -6.33 -2.59 18.19
CA GLU A 224 -6.49 -2.49 19.65
C GLU A 224 -7.41 -1.35 20.06
N MET A 225 -7.27 -0.16 19.44
CA MET A 225 -8.12 1.00 19.71
C MET A 225 -9.58 0.73 19.35
N ASP A 226 -9.83 0.11 18.21
CA ASP A 226 -11.18 -0.27 17.79
C ASP A 226 -11.79 -1.26 18.78
N SER A 227 -11.02 -2.26 19.23
CA SER A 227 -11.47 -3.26 20.22
C SER A 227 -11.81 -2.66 21.59
N GLN A 228 -11.12 -1.60 22.01
CA GLN A 228 -11.41 -0.91 23.27
C GLN A 228 -12.66 -0.02 23.17
N SER A 229 -12.90 0.62 22.02
CA SER A 229 -14.06 1.49 21.79
C SER A 229 -15.40 0.74 21.92
N VAL A 230 -15.46 -0.53 21.51
CA VAL A 230 -16.68 -1.37 21.59
C VAL A 230 -17.04 -1.77 23.03
N THR A 231 -16.07 -1.80 23.95
CA THR A 231 -16.32 -2.17 25.36
C THR A 231 -16.84 -1.01 26.21
N ALA A 232 -16.53 0.23 25.83
CA ALA A 232 -16.96 1.43 26.57
C ALA A 232 -18.46 1.76 26.35
N ASP A 233 -19.00 1.48 25.16
CA ASP A 233 -20.41 1.82 24.84
C ASP A 233 -21.41 0.82 25.46
N SER A 234 -20.97 -0.41 25.76
CA SER A 234 -21.80 -1.42 26.44
C SER A 234 -21.98 -1.15 27.95
N SER A 235 -21.14 -0.30 28.56
CA SER A 235 -21.19 -0.02 30.00
C SER A 235 -21.99 1.25 30.35
N ALA A 236 -22.37 2.07 29.36
CA ALA A 236 -23.18 3.29 29.57
C ALA A 236 -24.70 3.04 29.50
N ALA A 237 -25.15 1.89 28.99
CA ALA A 237 -26.58 1.58 28.83
C ALA A 237 -27.25 1.00 30.10
N ASN A 238 -26.52 0.77 31.20
CA ASN A 238 -27.07 0.11 32.40
C ASN A 238 -26.72 0.82 33.71
N SER A 239 -26.98 2.14 33.77
CA SER A 239 -27.05 2.88 35.04
C SER A 239 -28.29 3.77 34.99
N GLY A 240 -29.33 3.33 35.69
CA GLY A 240 -30.71 3.74 35.46
C GLY A 240 -31.13 5.10 36.02
N ASN A 241 -32.41 5.41 35.77
CA ASN A 241 -33.28 6.11 36.72
C ASN A 241 -34.78 5.93 36.32
N PRO A 242 -35.75 6.24 37.22
CA PRO A 242 -37.03 5.56 37.34
C PRO A 242 -38.18 6.42 36.80
N ALA A 243 -39.39 5.87 36.91
CA ALA A 243 -40.71 6.48 36.75
C ALA A 243 -40.82 8.01 36.59
N GLY A 244 -41.53 8.41 35.52
CA GLY A 244 -42.49 9.52 35.55
C GLY A 244 -42.07 10.83 34.86
N ALA A 245 -42.56 11.04 33.64
CA ALA A 245 -43.30 12.24 33.21
C ALA A 245 -43.40 12.26 31.68
N GLN A 246 -44.64 12.21 31.19
CA GLN A 246 -44.99 12.41 29.80
C GLN A 246 -45.05 13.91 29.47
N PRO A 247 -44.43 14.35 28.36
CA PRO A 247 -44.94 15.49 27.61
C PRO A 247 -45.48 14.98 26.27
N ALA A 248 -46.80 15.06 26.12
CA ALA A 248 -47.45 14.93 24.82
C ALA A 248 -47.23 16.23 24.04
N ALA A 249 -46.42 16.20 22.99
CA ALA A 249 -46.44 17.19 21.91
C ALA A 249 -45.70 16.65 20.67
N ALA A 250 -46.18 17.07 19.50
CA ALA A 250 -45.61 16.87 18.15
C ALA A 250 -46.03 15.62 17.35
N SER A 251 -47.34 15.33 17.32
CA SER A 251 -47.98 14.79 16.12
C SER A 251 -48.24 15.93 15.13
N ALA A 252 -47.28 16.27 14.25
CA ALA A 252 -47.49 17.31 13.23
C ALA A 252 -46.77 17.10 11.87
N ALA A 253 -46.05 16.00 11.64
CA ALA A 253 -45.29 15.82 10.38
C ALA A 253 -45.88 14.77 9.40
N ALA A 254 -46.93 14.03 9.79
CA ALA A 254 -47.47 12.94 8.96
C ALA A 254 -48.62 13.36 8.02
N GLN A 255 -49.04 14.64 8.01
CA GLN A 255 -50.22 15.09 7.24
C GLN A 255 -49.89 15.82 5.93
N GLN A 256 -48.62 16.06 5.60
CA GLN A 256 -48.25 16.86 4.43
C GLN A 256 -47.83 16.04 3.20
N SER A 257 -47.55 14.74 3.34
CA SER A 257 -47.15 13.87 2.22
C SER A 257 -48.32 13.20 1.50
N GLN A 258 -49.53 13.20 2.06
CA GLN A 258 -50.71 12.59 1.44
C GLN A 258 -51.52 13.55 0.53
N GLN A 259 -51.22 14.85 0.54
CA GLN A 259 -51.97 15.83 -0.26
C GLN A 259 -51.35 16.17 -1.62
N MET A 260 -50.08 15.79 -1.87
CA MET A 260 -49.45 15.95 -3.19
C MET A 260 -49.66 14.75 -4.14
N ALA A 261 -49.98 13.56 -3.62
CA ALA A 261 -50.18 12.37 -4.44
C ALA A 261 -51.56 12.28 -5.12
N SER A 262 -52.54 13.07 -4.67
CA SER A 262 -53.91 13.05 -5.20
C SER A 262 -54.18 14.10 -6.30
N GLN A 263 -53.27 15.06 -6.51
CA GLN A 263 -53.47 16.12 -7.51
C GLN A 263 -52.90 15.77 -8.89
N ASN A 264 -51.99 14.79 -8.99
CA ASN A 264 -51.32 14.46 -10.25
C ASN A 264 -52.02 13.38 -11.10
N THR A 265 -53.07 12.73 -10.57
CA THR A 265 -53.80 11.66 -11.27
C THR A 265 -55.08 12.13 -11.96
N ALA A 266 -55.48 13.38 -11.77
CA ALA A 266 -56.74 13.92 -12.32
C ALA A 266 -56.59 14.61 -13.70
N GLN A 267 -55.37 14.75 -14.24
CA GLN A 267 -55.12 15.53 -15.46
C GLN A 267 -54.80 14.71 -16.73
N MET A 268 -54.84 13.38 -16.68
CA MET A 268 -54.54 12.51 -17.81
C MET A 268 -55.76 11.69 -18.31
N GLY A 269 -56.91 12.35 -18.47
CA GLY A 269 -58.14 11.68 -18.88
C GLY A 269 -59.08 12.56 -19.69
N GLN A 270 -58.70 12.95 -20.91
CA GLN A 270 -59.66 13.40 -21.93
C GLN A 270 -59.21 12.96 -23.33
N PRO A 271 -59.99 12.10 -24.03
CA PRO A 271 -59.76 11.81 -25.45
C PRO A 271 -60.42 12.88 -26.33
N MET A 272 -59.71 13.34 -27.36
CA MET A 272 -60.30 14.14 -28.44
C MET A 272 -61.09 13.22 -29.38
N GLY A 273 -62.36 13.56 -29.58
CA GLY A 273 -63.10 13.30 -30.82
C GLY A 273 -63.22 14.60 -31.61
#